data_AF-A0A7W1TVG4-F1
#
_entry.id   AF-A0A7W1TVG4-F1
#
_cell.length_a   1.000
_cell.length_b   1.000
_cell.length_c   1.000
_cell.angle_alpha   90.00
_cell.angle_beta   90.00
_cell.angle_gamma   90.00
#
_symmetry.space_group_name_H-M   'P 1'
#
loop_
_entity.id
_entity.type
_entity.pdbx_description
1 polymer ?
#
loop_
_entity_poly.entity_id
_entity_poly.type
_entity_poly.pdbx_seq_one_letter_code
_entity_poly.pdbx_strand_id
1 'polypeptide(L)'
;MKRLLFGSAAVLSLWAAAPVASTPAMPFMPVDEIRQGMVGTGHTVFSGSTREPFNARIIGVLKNVIGPKRDIILARLEGGPGTIIRDAGVSQGMSGSPVYIDGRLIGAVSYSLGAFPKEAIAGITPIAEMIEDAALTTPRAASHARLELPLTPE
;
A
#
# COMPACT_ATOMS: atom_id res chain seq x y z
N MET A 1 35.98 -15.89 -68.96
CA MET A 1 34.73 -16.33 -68.30
C MET A 1 34.69 -15.72 -66.90
N LYS A 2 33.57 -15.11 -66.54
CA LYS A 2 33.43 -14.07 -65.49
C LYS A 2 33.30 -14.68 -64.08
N ARG A 3 33.91 -14.01 -63.11
CA ARG A 3 34.01 -14.34 -61.67
C ARG A 3 32.69 -14.04 -60.97
N LEU A 4 32.23 -14.93 -60.09
CA LEU A 4 31.13 -14.68 -59.15
C LEU A 4 31.71 -14.37 -57.76
N LEU A 5 31.42 -13.18 -57.25
CA LEU A 5 31.74 -12.74 -55.89
C LEU A 5 30.41 -12.69 -55.10
N PHE A 6 30.35 -13.43 -54.00
CA PHE A 6 29.26 -13.34 -53.03
C PHE A 6 29.47 -12.09 -52.15
N GLY A 7 28.52 -11.17 -52.18
CA GLY A 7 28.49 -10.00 -51.29
C GLY A 7 27.48 -10.21 -50.17
N SER A 8 27.96 -10.39 -48.93
CA SER A 8 27.13 -10.38 -47.72
C SER A 8 26.77 -8.94 -47.36
N ALA A 9 25.48 -8.61 -47.33
CA ALA A 9 24.99 -7.35 -46.79
C ALA A 9 24.75 -7.50 -45.27
N ALA A 10 25.60 -6.87 -44.46
CA ALA A 10 25.39 -6.76 -43.02
C ALA A 10 24.45 -5.57 -42.74
N VAL A 11 23.26 -5.85 -42.20
CA VAL A 11 22.34 -4.83 -41.71
C VAL A 11 22.64 -4.57 -40.24
N LEU A 12 23.27 -3.43 -39.92
CA LEU A 12 23.42 -2.96 -38.54
C LEU A 12 22.13 -2.25 -38.11
N SER A 13 21.33 -2.92 -37.28
CA SER A 13 20.18 -2.33 -36.61
C SER A 13 20.67 -1.44 -35.46
N LEU A 14 20.56 -0.12 -35.61
CA LEU A 14 20.87 0.84 -34.55
C LEU A 14 19.70 0.87 -33.55
N TRP A 15 19.89 0.24 -32.39
CA TRP A 15 18.89 0.26 -31.31
C TRP A 15 18.98 1.60 -30.57
N ALA A 16 18.07 2.53 -30.91
CA ALA A 16 17.96 3.80 -30.20
C ALA A 16 17.37 3.54 -28.80
N ALA A 17 18.21 3.68 -27.77
CA ALA A 17 17.75 3.68 -26.39
C ALA A 17 16.94 4.96 -26.13
N ALA A 18 15.62 4.85 -26.02
CA ALA A 18 14.78 5.95 -25.60
C ALA A 18 15.10 6.31 -24.13
N PRO A 19 15.19 7.60 -23.77
CA PRO A 19 15.39 7.99 -22.38
C PRO A 19 14.18 7.54 -21.56
N VAL A 20 14.41 6.74 -20.52
CA VAL A 20 13.38 6.38 -19.55
C VAL A 20 13.04 7.65 -18.76
N ALA A 21 11.86 8.20 -19.00
CA ALA A 21 11.37 9.34 -18.24
C ALA A 21 11.28 8.97 -16.75
N SER A 22 11.97 9.71 -15.89
CA SER A 22 11.87 9.53 -14.45
C SER A 22 10.50 10.04 -13.97
N THR A 23 9.68 9.15 -13.42
CA THR A 23 8.40 9.52 -12.81
C THR A 23 8.66 10.51 -11.66
N PRO A 24 7.97 11.68 -11.60
CA PRO A 24 8.13 12.59 -10.46
C PRO A 24 7.76 11.86 -9.18
N ALA A 25 8.62 11.95 -8.17
CA ALA A 25 8.34 11.38 -6.85
C ALA A 25 7.07 12.02 -6.30
N MET A 26 6.01 11.23 -6.06
CA MET A 26 4.84 11.74 -5.36
C MET A 26 5.27 12.22 -3.97
N PRO A 27 5.00 13.47 -3.59
CA PRO A 27 5.34 13.94 -2.27
C PRO A 27 4.53 13.15 -1.25
N PHE A 28 5.20 12.44 -0.35
CA PHE A 28 4.55 11.84 0.81
C PHE A 28 4.55 12.80 1.99
N MET A 29 3.64 12.57 2.92
CA MET A 29 3.61 13.26 4.20
C MET A 29 4.29 12.37 5.24
N PRO A 30 5.39 12.81 5.86
CA PRO A 30 6.04 12.06 6.91
C PRO A 30 5.12 11.96 8.13
N VAL A 31 5.23 10.84 8.85
CA VAL A 31 4.34 10.52 9.97
C VAL A 31 4.36 11.59 11.08
N ASP A 32 5.46 12.30 11.26
CA ASP A 32 5.60 13.34 12.29
C ASP A 32 4.86 14.64 11.96
N GLU A 33 4.45 14.84 10.70
CA GLU A 33 3.55 15.93 10.32
C GLU A 33 2.07 15.61 10.60
N ILE A 34 1.74 14.33 10.77
CA ILE A 34 0.36 13.85 10.94
C ILE A 34 -0.14 14.17 12.35
N ARG A 35 -1.29 14.84 12.43
CA ARG A 35 -1.94 15.23 13.69
C ARG A 35 -3.36 14.71 13.78
N GLN A 36 -3.81 14.48 15.00
CA GLN A 36 -5.21 14.18 15.28
C GLN A 36 -6.12 15.28 14.70
N GLY A 37 -7.27 14.86 14.18
CA GLY A 37 -8.28 15.75 13.61
C GLY A 37 -8.09 16.05 12.12
N MET A 38 -6.90 15.79 11.56
CA MET A 38 -6.71 15.83 10.11
C MET A 38 -7.66 14.85 9.41
N VAL A 39 -8.07 15.20 8.19
CA VAL A 39 -8.95 14.35 7.38
C VAL A 39 -8.23 14.04 6.07
N GLY A 40 -8.02 12.75 5.84
CA GLY A 40 -7.50 12.25 4.58
C GLY A 40 -8.59 11.68 3.68
N THR A 41 -8.23 11.50 2.42
CA THR A 41 -9.02 10.74 1.44
C THR A 41 -8.29 9.44 1.15
N GLY A 42 -8.97 8.32 1.41
CA GLY A 42 -8.51 7.00 1.00
C GLY A 42 -9.22 6.54 -0.27
N HIS A 43 -8.60 5.64 -1.02
CA HIS A 43 -9.20 5.03 -2.20
C HIS A 43 -9.22 3.52 -2.05
N THR A 44 -10.38 2.90 -2.29
CA THR A 44 -10.52 1.44 -2.25
C THR A 44 -11.45 0.97 -3.37
N VAL A 45 -11.56 -0.34 -3.55
CA VAL A 45 -12.51 -0.95 -4.48
C VAL A 45 -13.52 -1.72 -3.64
N PHE A 46 -14.75 -1.21 -3.52
CA PHE A 46 -15.81 -1.90 -2.78
C PHE A 46 -16.46 -2.99 -3.63
N SER A 47 -16.54 -2.81 -4.94
CA SER A 47 -17.12 -3.76 -5.88
C SER A 47 -16.54 -3.63 -7.28
N GLY A 48 -16.39 -4.76 -7.98
CA GLY A 48 -15.84 -4.81 -9.33
C GLY A 48 -14.38 -4.35 -9.37
N SER A 49 -14.11 -3.31 -10.15
CA SER A 49 -12.77 -2.73 -10.34
C SER A 49 -12.72 -1.22 -10.18
N THR A 50 -13.85 -0.60 -9.82
CA THR A 50 -13.95 0.86 -9.68
C THR A 50 -13.32 1.31 -8.38
N ARG A 51 -12.39 2.26 -8.47
CA ARG A 51 -11.81 2.91 -7.28
C ARG A 51 -12.73 4.01 -6.79
N GLU A 52 -13.08 3.95 -5.52
CA GLU A 52 -14.01 4.86 -4.87
C GLU A 52 -13.37 5.48 -3.62
N PRO A 53 -13.64 6.76 -3.35
CA PRO A 53 -13.04 7.45 -2.22
C PRO A 53 -13.78 7.14 -0.91
N PHE A 54 -13.04 7.22 0.19
CA PHE A 54 -13.57 7.28 1.54
C PHE A 54 -12.80 8.34 2.36
N ASN A 55 -13.39 8.81 3.44
CA ASN A 55 -12.75 9.74 4.35
C ASN A 55 -12.05 8.98 5.47
N ALA A 56 -10.84 9.41 5.82
CA ALA A 56 -10.05 8.89 6.93
C ALA A 56 -9.77 10.02 7.93
N ARG A 57 -10.56 10.10 8.99
CA ARG A 57 -10.36 11.07 10.07
C ARG A 57 -9.30 10.56 11.03
N ILE A 58 -8.17 11.26 11.12
CA ILE A 58 -7.04 10.86 11.96
C ILE A 58 -7.41 11.02 13.44
N ILE A 59 -7.22 9.93 14.19
CA ILE A 59 -7.43 9.86 15.64
C ILE A 59 -6.09 10.10 16.35
N GLY A 60 -4.99 9.62 15.77
CA GLY A 60 -3.65 9.82 16.31
C GLY A 60 -2.63 8.90 15.64
N VAL A 61 -1.41 8.91 16.15
CA VAL A 61 -0.33 8.02 15.72
C VAL A 61 0.13 7.20 16.92
N LEU A 62 0.08 5.89 16.79
CA LEU A 62 0.67 4.96 17.74
C LEU A 62 2.12 4.72 17.34
N LYS A 63 3.06 5.04 18.24
CA LYS A 63 4.49 4.90 17.97
C LYS A 63 5.01 3.53 18.40
N ASN A 64 5.82 2.87 17.57
CA ASN A 64 6.52 1.62 17.88
C ASN A 64 5.62 0.45 18.36
N VAL A 65 4.38 0.36 17.89
CA VAL A 65 3.40 -0.60 18.43
C VAL A 65 3.47 -1.98 17.79
N ILE A 66 4.00 -2.09 16.56
CA ILE A 66 4.21 -3.38 15.88
C ILE A 66 5.69 -3.82 15.95
N GLY A 67 6.57 -2.95 16.47
CA GLY A 67 8.00 -3.20 16.62
C GLY A 67 8.81 -1.89 16.66
N PRO A 68 10.14 -1.97 16.81
CA PRO A 68 11.00 -0.79 16.79
C PRO A 68 10.86 -0.01 15.48
N LYS A 69 10.60 1.29 15.59
CA LYS A 69 10.33 2.22 14.48
C LYS A 69 9.15 1.83 13.59
N ARG A 70 8.20 1.05 14.11
CA ARG A 70 6.98 0.64 13.40
C ARG A 70 5.77 1.32 14.02
N ASP A 71 5.41 2.45 13.43
CA ASP A 71 4.29 3.28 13.83
C ASP A 71 3.00 2.82 13.11
N ILE A 72 1.85 3.18 13.68
CA ILE A 72 0.54 2.97 13.08
C ILE A 72 -0.25 4.27 13.19
N ILE A 73 -0.74 4.77 12.06
CA ILE A 73 -1.67 5.90 12.03
C ILE A 73 -3.08 5.35 12.28
N LEU A 74 -3.78 5.88 13.28
CA LEU A 74 -5.16 5.52 13.56
C LEU A 74 -6.11 6.47 12.86
N ALA A 75 -7.08 5.91 12.15
CA ALA A 75 -8.12 6.69 11.50
C ALA A 75 -9.50 6.06 11.69
N ARG A 76 -10.51 6.91 11.83
CA ARG A 76 -11.90 6.54 11.66
C ARG A 76 -12.26 6.69 10.19
N LEU A 77 -12.76 5.62 9.59
CA LEU A 77 -13.20 5.61 8.21
C LEU A 77 -14.68 5.97 8.11
N GLU A 78 -15.02 6.80 7.14
CA GLU A 78 -16.37 7.28 6.88
C GLU A 78 -16.61 7.41 5.37
N GLY A 79 -17.88 7.38 4.95
CA GLY A 79 -18.25 7.52 3.54
C GLY A 79 -18.16 6.22 2.75
N GLY A 80 -17.68 6.32 1.51
CA GLY A 80 -17.83 5.27 0.50
C GLY A 80 -19.25 5.24 -0.10
N PRO A 81 -19.52 4.35 -1.06
CA PRO A 81 -20.84 4.23 -1.68
C PRO A 81 -21.90 3.81 -0.68
N GLY A 82 -22.98 4.60 -0.59
CA GLY A 82 -24.08 4.34 0.34
C GLY A 82 -23.61 4.34 1.79
N THR A 83 -23.83 3.22 2.48
CA THR A 83 -23.55 3.05 3.92
C THR A 83 -22.49 1.99 4.20
N ILE A 84 -21.75 1.53 3.18
CA ILE A 84 -20.92 0.32 3.28
C ILE A 84 -19.91 0.35 4.43
N ILE A 85 -19.18 1.44 4.64
CA ILE A 85 -18.22 1.55 5.76
C ILE A 85 -18.95 1.62 7.10
N ARG A 86 -20.09 2.31 7.16
CA ARG A 86 -20.87 2.45 8.38
C ARG A 86 -21.41 1.10 8.87
N ASP A 87 -21.87 0.27 7.92
CA ASP A 87 -22.56 -0.97 8.23
C ASP A 87 -21.57 -2.15 8.35
N ALA A 88 -20.50 -2.18 7.56
CA ALA A 88 -19.52 -3.27 7.53
C ALA A 88 -18.22 -2.98 8.30
N GLY A 89 -17.94 -1.71 8.64
CA GLY A 89 -16.70 -1.30 9.25
C GLY A 89 -15.49 -1.39 8.31
N VAL A 90 -14.31 -1.66 8.87
CA VAL A 90 -13.08 -1.91 8.10
C VAL A 90 -13.02 -3.38 7.71
N SER A 91 -13.25 -3.67 6.43
CA SER A 91 -13.28 -5.04 5.92
C SER A 91 -11.89 -5.52 5.47
N GLN A 92 -11.67 -6.83 5.45
CA GLN A 92 -10.38 -7.45 5.04
C GLN A 92 -9.93 -7.04 3.62
N GLY A 93 -10.87 -6.70 2.73
CA GLY A 93 -10.58 -6.23 1.37
C GLY A 93 -10.03 -4.80 1.30
N MET A 94 -10.13 -4.02 2.38
CA MET A 94 -9.61 -2.65 2.40
C MET A 94 -8.10 -2.58 2.63
N SER A 95 -7.45 -3.70 2.99
CA SER A 95 -6.00 -3.73 3.16
C SER A 95 -5.28 -3.29 1.87
N GLY A 96 -4.25 -2.45 2.01
CA GLY A 96 -3.52 -1.86 0.90
C GLY A 96 -4.16 -0.60 0.29
N SER A 97 -5.35 -0.18 0.75
CA SER A 97 -5.99 1.04 0.25
C SER A 97 -5.15 2.28 0.59
N PRO A 98 -4.65 3.05 -0.39
CA PRO A 98 -3.83 4.22 -0.11
C PRO A 98 -4.65 5.35 0.50
N VAL A 99 -4.04 6.10 1.43
CA VAL A 99 -4.65 7.24 2.12
C VAL A 99 -3.78 8.47 1.93
N TYR A 100 -4.42 9.60 1.62
CA TYR A 100 -3.78 10.87 1.30
C TYR A 100 -4.29 11.97 2.22
N ILE A 101 -3.42 12.91 2.61
CA ILE A 101 -3.81 14.19 3.23
C ILE A 101 -3.20 15.29 2.38
N ASP A 102 -3.99 16.28 1.97
CA ASP A 102 -3.56 17.39 1.11
C ASP A 102 -2.84 16.91 -0.18
N GLY A 103 -3.33 15.82 -0.77
CA GLY A 103 -2.75 15.20 -1.96
C GLY A 103 -1.42 14.45 -1.73
N ARG A 104 -0.91 14.44 -0.49
CA ARG A 104 0.32 13.72 -0.12
C ARG A 104 -0.02 12.36 0.45
N LEU A 105 0.63 11.31 -0.05
CA LEU A 105 0.45 9.94 0.43
C LEU A 105 0.95 9.84 1.87
N ILE A 106 0.11 9.35 2.79
CA ILE A 106 0.50 9.14 4.19
C ILE A 106 0.76 7.66 4.49
N GLY A 107 0.14 6.74 3.74
CA GLY A 107 0.24 5.31 4.00
C GLY A 107 -0.87 4.51 3.33
N ALA A 108 -1.02 3.25 3.76
CA ALA A 108 -2.10 2.36 3.34
C ALA A 108 -2.80 1.70 4.52
N VAL A 109 -4.11 1.48 4.41
CA VAL A 109 -4.90 0.73 5.39
C VAL A 109 -4.32 -0.68 5.53
N SER A 110 -4.11 -1.14 6.77
CA SER A 110 -3.45 -2.42 7.05
C SER A 110 -4.09 -3.20 8.20
N TYR A 111 -4.86 -2.53 9.07
CA TYR A 111 -5.49 -3.17 10.22
C TYR A 111 -6.93 -2.70 10.41
N SER A 112 -7.77 -3.61 10.90
CA SER A 112 -9.06 -3.29 11.53
C SER A 112 -8.86 -3.42 13.04
N LEU A 113 -9.20 -2.38 13.82
CA LEU A 113 -8.97 -2.39 15.26
C LEU A 113 -10.27 -2.64 16.03
N GLY A 114 -10.29 -3.78 16.72
CA GLY A 114 -11.42 -4.26 17.53
C GLY A 114 -12.17 -5.42 16.87
N ALA A 115 -12.77 -6.29 17.68
CA ALA A 115 -13.54 -7.43 17.18
C ALA A 115 -14.96 -7.05 16.72
N PHE A 116 -15.53 -6.00 17.33
CA PHE A 116 -16.88 -5.48 17.05
C PHE A 116 -16.93 -3.97 17.25
N PRO A 117 -16.12 -3.19 16.53
CA PRO A 117 -16.05 -1.77 16.78
C PRO A 117 -17.35 -1.09 16.31
N LYS A 118 -17.93 -0.23 17.15
CA LYS A 118 -19.12 0.57 16.80
C LYS A 118 -18.84 1.55 15.65
N GLU A 119 -17.56 1.75 15.35
CA GLU A 119 -17.03 2.74 14.43
C GLU A 119 -15.92 2.07 13.60
N ALA A 120 -15.79 2.45 12.33
CA ALA A 120 -14.80 1.83 11.45
C ALA A 120 -13.38 2.36 11.76
N ILE A 121 -12.72 1.82 12.79
CA ILE A 121 -11.36 2.23 13.17
C ILE A 121 -10.33 1.39 12.43
N ALA A 122 -9.53 2.04 11.60
CA ALA A 122 -8.46 1.45 10.84
C ALA A 122 -7.08 1.83 11.39
N GLY A 123 -6.16 0.88 11.30
CA GLY A 123 -4.72 1.15 11.33
C GLY A 123 -4.21 1.36 9.90
N ILE A 124 -3.40 2.39 9.71
CA ILE A 124 -2.75 2.75 8.45
C ILE A 124 -1.23 2.65 8.67
N THR A 125 -0.56 1.83 7.85
CA THR A 125 0.90 1.73 7.85
C THR A 125 1.49 2.94 7.14
N PRO A 126 2.40 3.72 7.77
CA PRO A 126 3.02 4.87 7.14
C PRO A 126 3.80 4.51 5.87
N ILE A 127 3.72 5.36 4.85
CA ILE A 127 4.39 5.11 3.56
C ILE A 127 5.92 5.05 3.68
N ALA A 128 6.51 5.83 4.60
CA ALA A 128 7.95 5.82 4.82
C ALA A 128 8.45 4.43 5.25
N GLU A 129 7.69 3.73 6.09
CA GLU A 129 8.01 2.37 6.52
C GLU A 129 7.86 1.36 5.37
N MET A 130 6.82 1.52 4.54
CA MET A 130 6.63 0.65 3.37
C MET A 130 7.77 0.81 2.36
N ILE A 131 8.28 2.03 2.17
CA ILE A 131 9.43 2.30 1.30
C ILE A 131 10.70 1.68 1.89
N GLU A 132 10.92 1.82 3.19
CA GLU A 132 12.06 1.20 3.87
C GLU A 132 12.01 -0.34 3.73
N ASP A 133 10.85 -0.94 3.99
CA ASP A 133 10.64 -2.39 3.84
C ASP A 133 10.87 -2.86 2.39
N ALA A 134 10.44 -2.08 1.39
CA ALA A 134 10.62 -2.41 -0.02
C ALA A 134 12.08 -2.24 -0.50
N ALA A 135 12.82 -1.30 0.08
CA ALA A 135 14.24 -1.08 -0.23
C ALA A 135 15.14 -2.17 0.34
N LEU A 136 14.70 -2.84 1.41
CA LEU A 136 15.34 -4.04 1.93
C LEU A 136 14.98 -5.22 1.02
N THR A 137 15.83 -5.52 0.03
CA THR A 137 15.73 -6.66 -0.92
C THR A 137 15.76 -8.06 -0.28
N THR A 138 15.58 -8.17 1.04
CA THR A 138 15.47 -9.46 1.74
C THR A 138 14.01 -9.65 2.11
N PRO A 139 13.31 -10.67 1.58
CA PRO A 139 12.01 -11.06 2.11
C PRO A 139 12.17 -11.27 3.61
N ARG A 140 11.56 -10.40 4.42
CA ARG A 140 11.52 -10.62 5.85
C ARG A 140 10.76 -11.92 6.02
N ALA A 141 11.45 -12.97 6.46
CA ALA A 141 10.83 -14.27 6.68
C ALA A 141 9.59 -14.01 7.52
N ALA A 142 8.42 -14.24 6.91
CA ALA A 142 7.20 -14.33 7.67
C ALA A 142 7.50 -15.40 8.72
N SER A 143 7.49 -15.02 9.99
CA SER A 143 7.39 -16.02 11.05
C SER A 143 6.00 -16.61 10.89
N HIS A 144 5.85 -17.54 9.96
CA HIS A 144 4.87 -18.59 10.11
C HIS A 144 5.29 -19.25 11.41
N ALA A 145 4.62 -18.87 12.51
CA ALA A 145 4.58 -19.72 13.66
C ALA A 145 4.12 -21.07 13.10
N ARG A 146 5.05 -22.03 13.01
CA ARG A 146 4.74 -23.41 12.71
C ARG A 146 3.89 -23.85 13.88
N LEU A 147 2.57 -23.73 13.75
CA LEU A 147 1.64 -24.36 14.65
C LEU A 147 1.84 -25.86 14.43
N GLU A 148 2.67 -26.45 15.29
CA GLU A 148 2.67 -27.90 15.45
C GLU A 148 1.33 -28.26 16.11
N LEU A 149 0.33 -28.47 15.26
CA LEU A 149 -0.93 -29.05 15.70
C LEU A 149 -0.62 -30.50 16.12
N PRO A 150 -0.90 -30.90 17.38
CA PRO A 150 -0.80 -32.29 17.76
C PRO A 150 -1.84 -33.07 16.95
N LEU A 151 -1.35 -33.84 15.97
CA LEU A 151 -2.15 -34.84 15.27
C LEU A 151 -2.23 -36.07 16.19
N THR A 152 -3.14 -36.04 17.15
CA THR A 152 -3.60 -37.27 17.82
C THR A 152 -5.09 -37.42 17.55
N PRO A 153 -5.49 -38.41 16.75
CA PRO A 153 -6.84 -38.94 16.80
C PRO A 153 -6.93 -39.89 18.02
N GLU A 154 -7.82 -39.59 18.96
CA GLU A 154 -8.49 -40.61 19.76
C GLU A 154 -9.69 -41.12 18.95
#